data_AF-A0A950EC89-F1
#
_entry.id   AF-A0A950EC89-F1
#
_cell.length_a   1.000
_cell.length_b   1.000
_cell.length_c   1.000
_cell.angle_alpha   90.00
_cell.angle_beta   90.00
_cell.angle_gamma   90.00
#
_symmetry.space_group_name_H-M   'P 1'
#
loop_
_entity.id
_entity.type
_entity.pdbx_description
1 polymer ?
#
loop_
_entity_poly.entity_id
_entity_poly.type
_entity_poly.pdbx_seq_one_letter_code
_entity_poly.pdbx_strand_id
1 'polypeptide(L)'
;MPPDPHLWTFLRVEGMDPTNKAVERALRQAVLWRKTRGGTEGDAGSPFVERLLSVVATCRQQGQNAPAYLITCHEAHLLGHCAPSLLPRGAAGHSAA
;
A
#
# COMPACT_ATOMS: atom_id res chain seq x y z
N MET A 1 24.74 19.04 -12.69
CA MET A 1 23.37 18.51 -12.57
C MET A 1 22.64 19.35 -11.53
N PRO A 2 21.53 20.03 -11.87
CA PRO A 2 20.74 20.73 -10.86
C PRO A 2 20.18 19.71 -9.85
N PRO A 3 20.01 20.07 -8.57
CA PRO A 3 19.43 19.19 -7.58
C PRO A 3 18.00 18.79 -7.99
N ASP A 4 17.64 17.53 -7.75
CA ASP A 4 16.28 17.04 -7.97
C ASP A 4 15.29 17.92 -7.17
N PRO A 5 14.28 18.53 -7.81
CA PRO A 5 13.36 19.46 -7.15
C PRO A 5 12.62 18.83 -5.97
N HIS A 6 12.53 17.51 -5.90
CA HIS A 6 11.75 16.80 -4.89
C HIS A 6 12.54 16.42 -3.62
N LEU A 7 13.87 16.46 -3.64
CA LEU A 7 14.70 16.02 -2.50
C LEU A 7 14.42 16.81 -1.21
N TRP A 8 14.02 18.08 -1.35
CA TRP A 8 13.79 19.01 -0.25
C TRP A 8 12.32 19.34 -0.02
N THR A 9 11.39 18.49 -0.47
CA THR A 9 9.94 18.76 -0.37
C THR A 9 9.47 18.92 1.07
N PHE A 10 10.09 18.23 2.02
CA PHE A 10 9.80 18.35 3.45
C PHE A 10 10.11 19.74 4.04
N LEU A 11 10.96 20.55 3.39
CA LEU A 11 11.19 21.95 3.79
C LEU A 11 10.03 22.88 3.38
N ARG A 12 9.19 22.45 2.43
CA ARG A 12 8.10 23.26 1.87
C ARG A 12 6.71 22.79 2.31
N VAL A 13 6.57 21.53 2.71
CA VAL A 13 5.29 20.94 3.10
C VAL A 13 5.28 20.69 4.60
N GLU A 14 4.46 21.44 5.33
CA GLU A 14 4.27 21.27 6.76
C GLU A 14 3.72 19.86 7.09
N GLY A 15 4.22 19.26 8.17
CA GLY A 15 3.82 17.91 8.60
C GLY A 15 4.43 16.76 7.79
N MET A 16 5.22 17.04 6.75
CA MET A 16 5.97 16.00 6.04
C MET A 16 7.19 15.57 6.86
N ASP A 17 7.31 14.26 7.12
CA ASP A 17 8.47 13.72 7.80
C ASP A 17 9.74 13.90 6.92
N PRO A 18 10.87 14.38 7.48
CA PRO A 18 12.09 14.60 6.72
C PRO A 18 12.79 13.29 6.34
N THR A 19 12.25 12.12 6.73
CA THR A 19 12.84 10.81 6.51
C THR A 19 11.92 9.89 5.72
N ASN A 20 12.53 8.99 4.93
CA ASN A 20 11.79 8.02 4.13
C ASN A 20 11.23 6.83 4.94
N LYS A 21 11.20 6.92 6.28
CA LYS A 21 10.91 5.78 7.16
C LYS A 21 9.54 5.15 6.90
N ALA A 22 8.54 5.95 6.54
CA ALA A 22 7.19 5.46 6.26
C ALA A 22 7.16 4.58 5.01
N VAL A 23 7.75 5.07 3.92
CA VAL A 23 7.84 4.34 2.64
C VAL A 23 8.72 3.10 2.81
N GLU A 24 9.88 3.22 3.47
CA GLU A 24 10.76 2.09 3.73
C GLU A 24 10.04 0.99 4.52
N ARG A 25 9.28 1.36 5.57
CA ARG A 25 8.48 0.40 6.34
C ARG A 25 7.41 -0.28 5.48
N ALA A 26 6.74 0.47 4.61
CA ALA A 26 5.75 -0.09 3.69
C ALA A 26 6.37 -1.08 2.70
N LEU A 27 7.52 -0.74 2.11
CA LEU A 27 8.20 -1.57 1.11
C LEU A 27 8.98 -2.75 1.70
N ARG A 28 9.43 -2.66 2.96
CA ARG A 28 10.30 -3.66 3.59
C ARG A 28 9.76 -5.07 3.47
N GLN A 29 8.45 -5.25 3.61
CA GLN A 29 7.80 -6.56 3.53
C GLN A 29 7.91 -7.17 2.13
N ALA A 30 7.66 -6.37 1.10
CA ALA A 30 7.82 -6.77 -0.30
C ALA A 30 9.28 -7.16 -0.61
N VAL A 31 10.23 -6.33 -0.15
CA VAL A 31 11.67 -6.54 -0.36
C VAL A 31 12.16 -7.82 0.34
N LEU A 32 11.78 -8.01 1.60
CA LEU A 32 12.14 -9.22 2.35
C LEU A 32 11.52 -10.48 1.73
N TRP A 33 10.26 -10.40 1.33
CA TRP A 33 9.59 -11.52 0.65
C TRP A 33 10.31 -11.89 -0.65
N ARG A 34 10.62 -10.92 -1.53
CA ARG A 34 11.35 -11.18 -2.77
C ARG A 34 12.72 -11.79 -2.50
N LYS A 35 13.45 -11.24 -1.53
CA LYS A 35 14.79 -11.72 -1.16
C LYS A 35 14.78 -13.15 -0.62
N THR A 36 13.78 -13.50 0.19
CA THR A 36 13.73 -14.81 0.87
C THR A 36 12.99 -15.89 0.08
N ARG A 37 12.04 -15.50 -0.79
CA ARG A 37 11.17 -16.44 -1.53
C ARG A 37 11.43 -16.46 -3.04
N GLY A 38 12.38 -15.67 -3.55
CA GLY A 38 12.79 -15.68 -4.95
C GLY A 38 11.87 -14.91 -5.91
N GLY A 39 10.71 -14.43 -5.44
CA GLY A 39 9.76 -13.68 -6.27
C GLY A 39 8.66 -14.55 -6.86
N THR A 40 8.19 -14.17 -8.05
CA THR A 40 7.13 -14.86 -8.81
C THR A 40 7.67 -15.33 -10.15
N GLU A 41 7.33 -16.56 -10.54
CA GLU A 41 7.83 -17.18 -11.77
C GLU A 41 6.93 -16.92 -12.99
N GLY A 42 5.64 -16.63 -12.79
CA GLY A 42 4.67 -16.46 -13.87
C GLY A 42 3.99 -15.09 -13.92
N ASP A 43 3.48 -14.76 -15.10
CA ASP A 43 2.81 -13.48 -15.41
C ASP A 43 1.56 -13.21 -14.56
N ALA A 44 0.89 -14.26 -14.08
CA ALA A 44 -0.24 -14.13 -13.16
C ALA A 44 0.19 -13.92 -11.70
N GLY A 45 1.40 -14.37 -11.34
CA GLY A 45 1.90 -14.32 -9.98
C GLY A 45 2.30 -12.91 -9.55
N SER A 46 2.98 -12.17 -10.43
CA SER A 46 3.47 -10.81 -10.12
C SER A 46 2.33 -9.85 -9.79
N PRO A 47 1.25 -9.77 -10.60
CA PRO A 47 0.09 -8.93 -10.28
C PRO A 47 -0.65 -9.38 -9.02
N PHE A 48 -0.71 -10.69 -8.74
CA PHE A 48 -1.31 -11.19 -7.50
C PHE A 48 -0.54 -10.70 -6.27
N VAL A 49 0.78 -10.87 -6.26
CA VAL A 49 1.64 -10.46 -5.14
C VAL A 49 1.61 -8.93 -4.98
N GLU A 50 1.67 -8.18 -6.08
CA GLU A 50 1.54 -6.72 -6.08
C GLU A 50 0.25 -6.27 -5.39
N ARG A 51 -0.90 -6.82 -5.80
CA ARG A 51 -2.22 -6.49 -5.24
C ARG A 51 -2.31 -6.88 -3.77
N LEU A 52 -1.86 -8.08 -3.41
CA LEU A 52 -1.89 -8.56 -2.03
C LEU A 52 -1.03 -7.69 -1.11
N LEU A 53 0.19 -7.35 -1.52
CA LEU A 53 1.08 -6.48 -0.75
C LEU A 53 0.51 -5.07 -0.60
N SER A 54 -0.14 -4.56 -1.65
CA SER A 54 -0.82 -3.26 -1.62
C SER A 54 -1.98 -3.25 -0.62
N VAL A 55 -2.83 -4.28 -0.62
CA VAL A 55 -3.92 -4.44 0.36
C VAL A 55 -3.37 -4.51 1.78
N VAL A 56 -2.38 -5.36 2.03
CA VAL A 56 -1.79 -5.53 3.36
C VAL A 56 -1.13 -4.25 3.86
N ALA A 57 -0.38 -3.55 3.00
CA ALA A 57 0.25 -2.28 3.34
C ALA A 57 -0.81 -1.23 3.71
N THR A 58 -1.87 -1.13 2.92
CA THR A 58 -2.98 -0.19 3.13
C THR A 58 -3.73 -0.48 4.43
N CYS A 59 -4.12 -1.73 4.67
CA CYS A 59 -4.77 -2.12 5.94
C CYS A 59 -3.88 -1.79 7.15
N ARG A 60 -2.57 -2.07 7.08
CA ARG A 60 -1.63 -1.74 8.16
C ARG A 60 -1.53 -0.24 8.42
N GLN A 61 -1.46 0.57 7.36
CA GLN A 61 -1.44 2.04 7.48
C GLN A 61 -2.73 2.57 8.11
N GLN A 62 -3.87 1.93 7.84
CA GLN A 62 -5.17 2.28 8.41
C GLN A 62 -5.43 1.64 9.79
N GLY A 63 -4.50 0.88 10.36
CA GLY A 63 -4.71 0.15 11.62
C GLY A 63 -5.73 -1.00 11.53
N GLN A 64 -6.02 -1.50 10.33
CA GLN A 64 -6.96 -2.58 10.07
C GLN A 64 -6.28 -3.96 10.02
N ASN A 65 -7.03 -5.00 10.38
CA ASN A 65 -6.59 -6.39 10.26
C ASN A 65 -6.72 -6.86 8.81
N ALA A 66 -5.58 -6.98 8.10
CA ALA A 66 -5.56 -7.34 6.69
C ALA A 66 -6.16 -8.74 6.39
N PRO A 67 -5.87 -9.81 7.16
CA PRO A 67 -6.53 -11.10 6.98
C PRO A 67 -8.05 -11.02 7.10
N ALA A 68 -8.57 -10.34 8.13
CA ALA A 68 -10.01 -10.19 8.32
C ALA A 68 -10.67 -9.47 7.13
N TYR A 69 -10.05 -8.40 6.64
CA TYR A 69 -10.52 -7.70 5.44
C TYR A 69 -10.58 -8.61 4.21
N LEU A 70 -9.53 -9.40 3.96
CA LEU A 70 -9.49 -10.34 2.84
C LEU A 70 -10.56 -11.43 2.95
N ILE A 71 -10.84 -11.91 4.16
CA ILE A 71 -11.94 -12.86 4.42
C ILE A 71 -13.28 -12.23 4.04
N THR A 72 -13.57 -11.00 4.51
CA THR A 72 -14.81 -10.30 4.14
C THR A 72 -14.95 -10.09 2.63
N CYS A 73 -13.86 -9.74 1.94
CA CYS A 73 -13.86 -9.64 0.48
C CYS A 73 -14.19 -10.96 -0.21
N HIS A 74 -13.61 -12.06 0.30
CA HIS A 74 -13.82 -13.39 -0.25
C HIS A 74 -15.27 -13.86 -0.03
N GLU A 75 -15.81 -13.66 1.17
CA GLU A 75 -17.21 -13.96 1.50
C GLU A 75 -18.17 -13.15 0.62
N ALA A 76 -17.93 -11.84 0.45
CA ALA A 76 -18.73 -11.00 -0.43
C ALA A 76 -18.72 -11.51 -1.87
N HIS A 77 -17.56 -11.94 -2.37
CA HIS A 77 -17.44 -12.51 -3.71
C HIS A 77 -18.24 -13.82 -3.86
N LEU A 78 -18.14 -14.74 -2.89
CA LEU A 78 -18.89 -16.00 -2.91
C LEU A 78 -20.40 -15.79 -2.91
N LEU A 79 -20.87 -14.74 -2.24
CA LEU A 79 -22.29 -14.38 -2.14
C LEU A 79 -22.78 -13.50 -3.31
N GLY A 80 -21.90 -13.15 -4.26
CA GLY A 80 -22.25 -12.25 -5.38
C GLY A 80 -22.48 -10.79 -4.96
N HIS A 81 -21.98 -10.39 -3.79
CA HIS A 81 -22.04 -9.02 -3.30
C HIS A 81 -20.81 -8.19 -3.75
N CYS A 82 -20.93 -6.87 -3.66
CA CYS A 82 -19.80 -5.98 -3.88
C CYS A 82 -18.77 -6.15 -2.76
N ALA A 83 -17.49 -6.25 -3.13
CA ALA A 83 -16.41 -6.28 -2.15
C ALA A 83 -16.39 -4.98 -1.32
N PRO A 84 -16.10 -5.04 -0.02
CA PRO A 84 -15.94 -3.84 0.80
C PRO A 84 -14.82 -2.95 0.26
N SER A 85 -14.95 -1.64 0.41
CA SER A 85 -13.91 -0.69 -0.01
C SER A 85 -12.67 -0.80 0.88
N LEU A 86 -11.49 -0.85 0.26
CA LEU A 86 -10.21 -0.74 0.95
C LEU A 86 -9.92 0.68 1.41
N LEU A 87 -10.47 1.68 0.72
CA LEU A 87 -10.24 3.08 1.04
C LEU A 87 -11.22 3.54 2.13
N PRO A 88 -10.78 4.38 3.08
CA PRO A 88 -11.66 4.96 4.09
C PRO A 88 -12.78 5.76 3.41
N ARG A 89 -13.99 5.73 4.00
CA ARG A 89 -15.21 6.34 3.44
C ARG A 89 -15.20 7.89 3.37
N GLY A 90 -14.04 8.52 3.55
CA GLY A 90 -13.81 9.98 3.48
C GLY A 90 -12.55 10.39 2.73
N ALA A 91 -11.87 9.49 2.01
CA ALA A 91 -10.65 9.82 1.25
C ALA A 91 -10.93 10.52 -0.10
N ALA A 92 -11.92 11.42 -0.13
CA ALA A 92 -12.13 12.35 -1.25
C ALA A 92 -11.34 13.63 -0.99
N GLY A 93 -10.22 13.79 -1.68
CA GLY A 93 -9.55 15.09 -1.91
C GLY A 93 -8.70 15.64 -0.76
N HIS A 94 -7.41 15.31 -0.75
CA HIS A 94 -6.43 16.36 -0.39
C HIS A 94 -6.29 17.25 -1.62
N SER A 95 -7.11 18.32 -1.67
CA SER A 95 -6.86 19.46 -2.55
C SER A 95 -5.59 20.13 -2.07
N ALA A 96 -4.48 19.92 -2.76
CA ALA A 96 -3.29 20.74 -2.59
C ALA A 96 -3.59 22.13 -3.17
N ALA A 97 -3.71 23.11 -2.29
CA ALA A 97 -3.53 24.53 -2.59
C ALA A 97 -2.05 24.89 -2.40
#